data_AF-W8F8L6-F1
#
_entry.id   AF-W8F8L6-F1
#
_cell.length_a   1.000
_cell.length_b   1.000
_cell.length_c   1.000
_cell.angle_alpha   90.00
_cell.angle_beta   90.00
_cell.angle_gamma   90.00
#
_symmetry.space_group_name_H-M   'P 1'
#
loop_
_entity.id
_entity.type
_entity.pdbx_description
1 polymer ?
#
loop_
_entity_poly.entity_id
_entity_poly.type
_entity_poly.pdbx_seq_one_letter_code
_entity_poly.pdbx_strand_id
1 'polypeptide(L)'
;MKTLLLRFRAEMPTFWRRAQKLALFGLALIAALKLEPELIPDGLQDYLKYAFVFFTTIAATAQFTCNDASSSQEARPQDAR
;
A
#
# COMPACT_ATOMS: atom_id res chain seq x y z
N MET A 1 -11.20 -17.52 -13.09
CA MET A 1 -9.81 -17.85 -12.65
C MET A 1 -8.73 -17.10 -13.43
N LYS A 2 -8.78 -16.98 -14.76
CA LYS A 2 -7.76 -16.24 -15.55
C LYS A 2 -7.62 -14.75 -15.20
N THR A 3 -8.71 -14.08 -14.81
CA THR A 3 -8.73 -12.67 -14.40
C THR A 3 -8.03 -12.38 -13.07
N LEU A 4 -8.01 -13.34 -12.14
CA LEU A 4 -7.27 -13.18 -10.87
C LEU A 4 -5.76 -13.29 -11.08
N LEU A 5 -5.33 -14.22 -11.94
CA LEU A 5 -3.92 -14.37 -12.32
C LEU A 5 -3.36 -13.13 -13.03
N LEU A 6 -4.16 -12.46 -13.86
CA LEU A 6 -3.77 -11.19 -14.48
C LEU A 6 -3.64 -10.05 -13.45
N ARG A 7 -4.50 -10.01 -12.43
CA ARG A 7 -4.39 -9.05 -11.32
C ARG A 7 -3.16 -9.29 -10.43
N PHE A 8 -2.74 -10.55 -10.24
CA PHE A 8 -1.48 -10.88 -9.57
C PHE A 8 -0.25 -10.53 -10.42
N ARG A 9 -0.40 -10.50 -11.76
CA ARG A 9 0.65 -10.10 -12.70
C ARG A 9 0.74 -8.59 -12.89
N ALA A 10 -0.28 -7.86 -12.45
CA ALA A 10 -0.29 -6.40 -12.45
C ALA A 10 0.68 -5.92 -11.38
N GLU A 11 1.82 -5.39 -11.82
CA GLU A 11 2.83 -4.90 -10.91
C GLU A 11 2.33 -3.63 -10.21
N MET A 12 2.33 -3.66 -8.88
CA MET A 12 2.08 -2.47 -8.08
C MET A 12 3.20 -1.45 -8.36
N PRO A 13 2.88 -0.18 -8.69
CA PRO A 13 3.88 0.84 -8.99
C PRO A 13 4.91 0.98 -7.85
N THR A 14 6.15 1.33 -8.19
CA THR A 14 7.26 1.44 -7.22
C THR A 14 6.95 2.42 -6.09
N PHE A 15 6.25 3.51 -6.38
CA PHE A 15 5.74 4.47 -5.38
C PHE A 15 4.85 3.77 -4.35
N TRP A 16 3.80 3.08 -4.82
CA TRP A 16 2.85 2.40 -3.95
C TRP A 16 3.49 1.27 -3.15
N ARG A 17 4.48 0.55 -3.70
CA ARG A 17 5.23 -0.48 -2.93
C ARG A 17 5.97 0.13 -1.75
N ARG A 18 6.59 1.30 -1.95
CA ARG A 18 7.27 2.03 -0.87
C ARG A 18 6.26 2.57 0.15
N ALA A 19 5.16 3.15 -0.32
CA ALA A 19 4.08 3.65 0.53
C ALA A 19 3.46 2.54 1.39
N GLN A 20 3.21 1.36 0.82
CA GLN A 20 2.69 0.21 1.55
C GLN A 20 3.66 -0.27 2.63
N LYS A 21 4.97 -0.37 2.33
CA LYS A 21 5.98 -0.75 3.33
C LYS A 21 6.04 0.25 4.48
N LEU A 22 6.04 1.55 4.18
CA LEU A 22 6.00 2.60 5.19
C LEU A 22 4.72 2.54 6.03
N ALA A 23 3.58 2.28 5.40
CA ALA A 23 2.31 2.16 6.09
C ALA A 23 2.26 0.93 7.02
N LEU A 24 2.75 -0.22 6.56
CA LEU A 24 2.87 -1.42 7.39
C LEU A 24 3.83 -1.22 8.57
N PHE A 25 4.95 -0.52 8.34
CA PHE A 25 5.86 -0.15 9.41
C PHE A 25 5.19 0.77 10.46
N GLY A 26 4.44 1.79 10.00
CA GLY A 26 3.65 2.66 10.87
C GLY A 26 2.61 1.89 11.70
N LEU A 27 1.92 0.92 11.08
CA LEU A 27 0.97 0.05 11.79
C LEU A 27 1.65 -0.83 12.85
N ALA A 28 2.83 -1.40 12.54
CA ALA A 28 3.61 -2.17 13.50
C ALA A 28 4.05 -1.32 14.69
N LEU A 29 4.47 -0.07 14.44
CA LEU A 29 4.83 0.88 15.50
C LEU A 29 3.63 1.23 16.39
N ILE A 30 2.46 1.48 15.80
CA ILE A 30 1.22 1.72 16.55
C ILE A 30 0.83 0.49 17.39
N ALA A 31 0.98 -0.71 16.82
CA ALA A 31 0.70 -1.94 17.55
C ALA A 31 1.65 -2.14 18.75
N ALA A 32 2.94 -1.84 18.58
CA ALA A 32 3.92 -1.87 19.66
C ALA A 32 3.59 -0.85 20.76
N LEU A 33 3.26 0.39 20.37
CA LEU A 33 2.84 1.44 21.31
C LEU A 33 1.59 1.02 22.09
N LYS A 34 0.61 0.36 21.44
CA LYS A 34 -0.59 -0.15 22.13
C LYS A 34 -0.30 -1.22 23.20
N LEU A 35 0.84 -1.91 23.14
CA LEU A 35 1.23 -2.86 24.18
C LEU A 35 1.76 -2.16 25.44
N GLU A 36 2.27 -0.95 25.30
CA GLU A 36 2.82 -0.13 26.39
C GLU A 36 2.09 1.22 26.49
N PRO A 37 0.78 1.23 26.83
CA PRO A 37 -0.03 2.44 26.87
C PRO A 37 0.43 3.46 27.92
N GLU A 38 1.17 3.02 28.95
CA GLU A 38 1.71 3.88 30.01
C GLU A 38 2.80 4.85 29.50
N LEU A 39 3.44 4.54 28.37
CA LEU A 39 4.44 5.39 27.73
C LEU A 39 3.82 6.46 26.82
N ILE A 40 2.51 6.41 26.58
CA ILE A 40 1.81 7.27 25.64
C ILE A 40 1.11 8.40 26.42
N PRO A 41 1.45 9.68 26.17
CA PRO A 41 0.70 10.80 26.73
C PRO A 41 -0.77 10.73 26.35
N ASP A 42 -1.68 11.03 27.28
CA ASP A 42 -3.14 10.89 27.08
C ASP A 42 -3.64 11.55 25.79
N GLY A 43 -3.13 12.74 25.46
CA GLY A 43 -3.49 13.45 24.23
C GLY A 43 -3.07 12.75 22.94
N LEU A 44 -2.04 11.89 22.98
CA LEU A 44 -1.49 11.18 21.83
C LEU A 44 -2.27 9.90 21.48
N GLN A 45 -3.02 9.34 22.43
CA GLN A 45 -3.83 8.14 22.20
C GLN A 45 -4.92 8.36 21.16
N ASP A 46 -5.53 9.55 21.13
CA ASP A 46 -6.53 9.88 20.11
C ASP A 46 -5.90 10.05 18.72
N TYR A 47 -4.71 10.64 18.63
CA TYR A 47 -3.97 10.72 17.37
C TYR A 47 -3.56 9.35 16.83
N LEU A 48 -3.26 8.37 17.69
CA LEU A 48 -2.93 7.01 17.28
C LEU A 48 -4.10 6.31 16.56
N LYS A 49 -5.36 6.62 16.92
CA LYS A 49 -6.54 6.11 16.21
C LYS A 49 -6.57 6.65 14.77
N TYR A 50 -6.35 7.95 14.59
CA TYR A 50 -6.31 8.57 13.26
C TYR A 50 -5.12 8.07 12.44
N ALA A 51 -3.95 7.91 13.05
CA ALA A 51 -2.78 7.35 12.40
C ALA A 51 -3.01 5.91 11.94
N PHE A 52 -3.67 5.08 12.76
CA PHE A 52 -4.03 3.71 12.39
C PHE A 52 -4.94 3.68 11.15
N VAL A 53 -6.00 4.52 11.14
CA VAL A 53 -6.90 4.64 9.99
C VAL A 53 -6.13 5.09 8.75
N PHE A 54 -5.31 6.13 8.87
CA PHE A 54 -4.49 6.63 7.76
C PHE A 54 -3.59 5.55 7.15
N PHE A 55 -2.82 4.83 7.98
CA PHE A 55 -1.91 3.80 7.48
C PHE A 55 -2.65 2.58 6.92
N THR A 56 -3.76 2.16 7.54
CA THR A 56 -4.58 1.07 6.99
C THR A 56 -5.20 1.47 5.65
N THR A 57 -5.68 2.71 5.49
CA THR A 57 -6.17 3.24 4.21
C THR A 57 -5.07 3.21 3.15
N ILE A 58 -3.87 3.74 3.44
CA ILE A 58 -2.76 3.73 2.46
C ILE A 58 -2.38 2.30 2.07
N ALA A 59 -2.29 1.38 3.04
CA ALA A 59 -1.96 -0.02 2.76
C ALA A 59 -3.02 -0.69 1.88
N ALA A 60 -4.31 -0.40 2.11
CA ALA A 60 -5.40 -0.91 1.29
C ALA A 60 -5.39 -0.27 -0.12
N THR A 61 -5.26 1.05 -0.22
CA THR A 61 -5.19 1.77 -1.51
C THR A 61 -4.01 1.29 -2.34
N ALA A 62 -2.87 1.02 -1.73
CA ALA A 62 -1.73 0.39 -2.38
C ALA A 62 -2.11 -0.96 -3.01
N GLN A 63 -2.81 -1.84 -2.29
CA GLN A 63 -3.25 -3.13 -2.81
C GLN A 63 -4.22 -3.02 -4.00
N PHE A 64 -5.04 -1.97 -4.05
CA PHE A 64 -5.93 -1.72 -5.18
C PHE A 64 -5.26 -1.02 -6.36
N THR A 65 -4.10 -0.37 -6.14
CA THR A 65 -3.38 0.32 -7.19
C THR A 65 -2.44 -0.63 -7.92
N CYS A 66 -3.03 -1.48 -8.75
CA CYS A 66 -2.30 -2.31 -9.70
C CYS A 66 -2.18 -1.56 -11.03
N ASN A 67 -0.97 -1.45 -11.58
CA ASN A 67 -0.81 -0.92 -12.93
C ASN A 67 -1.34 -1.96 -13.92
N ASP A 68 -2.36 -1.61 -14.71
CA ASP A 68 -2.94 -2.54 -15.66
C ASP A 68 -1.87 -2.91 -16.70
N ALA A 69 -1.58 -4.21 -16.82
CA ALA A 69 -0.49 -4.73 -17.65
C ALA A 69 -0.73 -4.54 -19.16
N SER A 70 -1.87 -3.97 -19.55
CA SER A 70 -2.24 -3.62 -20.92
C SER A 70 -1.44 -2.44 -21.49
N SER A 71 -0.91 -1.54 -20.64
CA SER A 71 -0.17 -0.35 -21.10
C SER A 71 1.21 -0.64 -21.69
N SER A 72 1.79 -1.82 -21.42
CA SER A 72 3.15 -2.17 -21.88
C SER A 72 3.20 -2.88 -23.24
N GLN A 73 2.04 -3.19 -23.86
CA GLN A 73 1.99 -3.88 -25.16
C GLN A 73 1.71 -2.96 -26.36
N GLU A 74 1.28 -1.72 -26.14
CA GLU A 74 0.92 -0.78 -27.21
C GLU A 74 2.11 0.02 -27.79
N ALA A 75 3.34 -0.24 -27.32
CA ALA A 75 4.55 0.40 -27.81
C ALA A 75 5.41 -0.49 -28.73
N ARG A 76 4.80 -1.36 -29.54
CA ARG A 76 5.43 -1.82 -30.78
C ARG A 76 4.70 -1.22 -31.96
N PRO A 77 5.21 -0.12 -32.54
CA PRO A 77 4.87 0.20 -33.91
C PRO A 77 5.20 -1.01 -34.76
N GLN A 78 4.20 -1.51 -35.46
CA GLN A 78 4.40 -2.07 -36.80
C GLN A 78 5.25 -1.03 -37.55
N ASP A 79 6.48 -1.43 -37.93
CA ASP A 79 7.43 -0.80 -38.86
C ASP A 79 8.85 -1.07 -38.31
N ALA A 80 9.76 -1.79 -38.96
CA ALA A 80 10.01 -1.86 -40.38
C ALA A 80 10.74 -3.16 -40.76
N ARG A 81 10.25 -3.75 -41.87
CA ARG A 81 10.90 -4.69 -42.80
C ARG A 81 11.10 -6.14 -42.35
#